data_AF-A0A0G3HIF4-F1
#
_entry.id   AF-A0A0G3HIF4-F1
#
_cell.length_a   1.000
_cell.length_b   1.000
_cell.length_c   1.000
_cell.angle_alpha   90.00
_cell.angle_beta   90.00
_cell.angle_gamma   90.00
#
_symmetry.space_group_name_H-M   'P 1'
#
loop_
_entity.id
_entity.type
_entity.pdbx_description
1 polymer ?
#
loop_
_entity_poly.entity_id
_entity_poly.type
_entity_poly.pdbx_seq_one_letter_code
_entity_poly.pdbx_strand_id
1 'polypeptide(L)'
;MTQPPEKNDTSLYDAVGGEPTFRRLVSGFYDRIKTDDLLSPMYPEDDLAGAEDRLLWFLTQYWGGPRTYQERRGHPMLRRRHFPFHIDNAAAERWLELMSAALADIDADTIDDDARAAMWNHMQRVAYMMINA
;
A
#
# COMPACT_ATOMS: atom_id res chain seq x y z
N MET A 1 15.40 31.12 29.30
CA MET A 1 15.79 30.29 28.14
C MET A 1 14.55 29.55 27.70
N THR A 2 13.91 30.02 26.63
CA THR A 2 12.72 29.38 26.08
C THR A 2 13.20 28.19 25.26
N GLN A 3 12.83 26.97 25.67
CA GLN A 3 13.04 25.79 24.82
C GLN A 3 12.23 25.98 23.51
N PRO A 4 12.79 25.63 22.34
CA PRO A 4 11.99 25.52 21.13
C PRO A 4 10.92 24.44 21.33
N PRO A 5 9.73 24.56 20.70
CA PRO A 5 8.77 23.47 20.72
C PRO A 5 9.40 22.22 20.09
N GLU A 6 9.40 21.11 20.84
CA GLU A 6 9.78 19.79 20.35
C GLU A 6 8.87 19.45 19.14
N LYS A 7 9.46 19.25 17.96
CA LYS A 7 8.73 18.70 16.81
C LYS A 7 8.45 17.23 17.09
N ASN A 8 7.28 16.95 17.66
CA ASN A 8 6.68 15.62 17.56
C ASN A 8 6.16 15.44 16.12
N ASP A 9 7.07 15.36 15.14
CA ASP A 9 6.74 14.93 13.77
C ASP A 9 6.64 13.39 13.77
N THR A 10 5.65 12.85 14.49
CA THR A 10 5.33 11.42 14.47
C THR A 10 4.95 11.04 13.04
N SER A 11 5.59 10.00 12.50
CA SER A 11 5.31 9.54 11.14
C SER A 11 3.87 9.04 11.01
N LEU A 12 3.30 9.05 9.80
CA LEU A 12 1.97 8.44 9.60
C LEU A 12 2.01 6.96 9.99
N TYR A 13 3.12 6.27 9.73
CA TYR A 13 3.33 4.89 10.16
C TYR A 13 3.13 4.73 11.67
N ASP A 14 3.77 5.55 12.48
CA ASP A 14 3.64 5.49 13.94
C ASP A 14 2.25 5.93 14.41
N ALA A 15 1.67 6.94 13.76
CA ALA A 15 0.36 7.51 14.11
C ALA A 15 -0.78 6.50 13.96
N VAL A 16 -0.72 5.62 12.96
CA VAL A 16 -1.76 4.60 12.70
C VAL A 16 -1.50 3.27 13.40
N GLY A 17 -0.53 3.21 14.33
CA GLY A 17 -0.22 1.98 15.08
C GLY A 17 0.81 1.05 14.42
N GLY A 18 1.53 1.52 13.41
CA GLY A 18 2.70 0.84 12.84
C GLY A 18 2.37 -0.37 11.96
N GLU A 19 3.33 -1.30 11.87
CA GLU A 19 3.25 -2.48 11.00
C GLU A 19 1.96 -3.32 11.17
N PRO A 20 1.41 -3.54 12.38
CA PRO A 20 0.16 -4.26 12.54
C PRO A 20 -0.99 -3.72 11.67
N THR A 21 -1.12 -2.40 11.56
CA THR A 21 -2.16 -1.75 10.76
C THR A 21 -1.93 -1.93 9.27
N PHE A 22 -0.69 -1.77 8.79
CA PHE A 22 -0.35 -2.02 7.39
C PHE A 22 -0.49 -3.49 7.02
N ARG A 23 -0.14 -4.41 7.93
CA ARG A 23 -0.31 -5.85 7.73
C ARG A 23 -1.78 -6.20 7.60
N ARG A 24 -2.66 -5.65 8.46
CA ARG A 24 -4.11 -5.83 8.34
C ARG A 24 -4.64 -5.30 7.01
N LEU A 25 -4.23 -4.10 6.61
CA LEU A 25 -4.63 -3.49 5.34
C LEU A 25 -4.23 -4.36 4.14
N VAL A 26 -2.94 -4.73 4.07
CA VAL A 26 -2.39 -5.45 2.92
C VAL A 26 -2.92 -6.87 2.86
N SER A 27 -3.06 -7.55 4.00
CA SER A 27 -3.64 -8.89 4.04
C SER A 27 -5.11 -8.88 3.60
N GLY A 28 -5.92 -7.94 4.10
CA GLY A 28 -7.31 -7.77 3.65
C GLY A 28 -7.44 -7.43 2.17
N PHE A 29 -6.47 -6.72 1.59
CA PHE A 29 -6.40 -6.47 0.16
C PHE A 29 -6.08 -7.75 -0.63
N TYR A 30 -5.07 -8.52 -0.23
CA TYR A 30 -4.69 -9.75 -0.93
C TYR A 30 -5.70 -10.88 -0.78
N ASP A 31 -6.44 -10.95 0.32
CA ASP A 31 -7.56 -11.88 0.47
C ASP A 31 -8.66 -11.64 -0.57
N ARG A 32 -8.90 -10.37 -0.94
CA ARG A 32 -9.83 -10.01 -2.01
C ARG A 32 -9.26 -10.32 -3.39
N ILE A 33 -7.97 -10.01 -3.61
CA ILE A 33 -7.27 -10.33 -4.87
C ILE A 33 -7.35 -11.82 -5.19
N LYS A 34 -7.14 -12.72 -4.20
CA LYS A 34 -7.17 -14.19 -4.41
C LYS A 34 -8.45 -14.65 -5.11
N THR A 35 -9.59 -14.02 -4.81
CA THR A 35 -10.91 -14.37 -5.35
C THR A 35 -11.36 -13.50 -6.51
N ASP A 36 -10.57 -12.50 -6.90
CA ASP A 36 -10.93 -11.55 -7.95
C ASP A 36 -10.70 -12.14 -9.35
N ASP A 37 -11.69 -12.03 -10.23
CA ASP A 37 -11.63 -12.61 -11.58
C ASP A 37 -10.75 -11.81 -12.55
N LEU A 38 -10.54 -10.51 -12.30
CA LEU A 38 -9.72 -9.65 -13.14
C LEU A 38 -8.25 -9.65 -12.70
N LEU A 39 -7.98 -9.45 -11.41
CA LEU A 39 -6.64 -9.24 -10.91
C LEU A 39 -5.94 -10.55 -10.52
N SER A 40 -6.64 -11.55 -9.97
CA SER A 40 -6.02 -12.83 -9.59
C SER A 40 -5.21 -13.46 -10.74
N PRO A 41 -5.74 -13.53 -11.99
CA PRO A 41 -5.00 -14.10 -13.12
C PRO A 41 -3.73 -13.33 -13.53
N MET A 42 -3.55 -12.10 -13.05
CA MET A 42 -2.36 -11.29 -13.36
C MET A 42 -1.15 -11.67 -12.51
N TYR A 43 -1.35 -12.39 -11.40
CA TYR A 43 -0.28 -12.82 -10.51
C TYR A 43 0.32 -14.15 -10.99
N PRO A 44 1.65 -14.31 -10.94
CA PRO A 44 2.27 -15.61 -11.16
C PRO A 44 1.77 -16.65 -10.16
N GLU A 45 1.68 -17.90 -10.60
CA GLU A 45 1.36 -19.04 -9.74
C GLU A 45 2.31 -19.05 -8.51
N ASP A 46 1.74 -19.23 -7.33
CA ASP A 46 2.43 -19.23 -6.02
C ASP A 46 3.15 -17.93 -5.57
N ASP A 47 3.02 -16.79 -6.27
CA ASP A 47 3.70 -15.53 -5.88
C ASP A 47 2.81 -14.55 -5.10
N LEU A 48 1.55 -14.88 -4.79
CA LEU A 48 0.66 -13.97 -4.03
C LEU A 48 1.23 -13.62 -2.65
N ALA A 49 1.76 -14.60 -1.91
CA ALA A 49 2.38 -14.34 -0.61
C ALA A 49 3.62 -13.44 -0.73
N GLY A 50 4.42 -13.65 -1.78
CA GLY A 50 5.56 -12.78 -2.07
C GLY A 50 5.13 -11.37 -2.49
N ALA A 51 4.01 -11.23 -3.18
CA ALA A 51 3.45 -9.94 -3.59
C ALA A 51 2.89 -9.16 -2.39
N GLU A 52 2.24 -9.85 -1.46
CA GLU A 52 1.79 -9.34 -0.17
C GLU A 52 2.93 -8.74 0.65
N ASP A 53 3.99 -9.51 0.88
CA ASP A 53 5.21 -9.05 1.55
C ASP A 53 5.78 -7.77 0.93
N ARG A 54 5.85 -7.72 -0.41
CA ARG A 54 6.44 -6.58 -1.13
C ARG A 54 5.59 -5.31 -0.99
N LEU A 55 4.27 -5.44 -1.01
CA LEU A 55 3.39 -4.29 -0.82
C LEU A 55 3.46 -3.80 0.63
N LEU A 56 3.46 -4.72 1.60
CA LEU A 56 3.63 -4.39 3.02
C LEU A 56 4.91 -3.59 3.24
N TRP A 57 6.07 -4.11 2.81
CA TRP A 57 7.35 -3.42 2.99
C TRP A 57 7.39 -2.07 2.27
N PHE A 58 6.77 -1.96 1.09
CA PHE A 58 6.74 -0.70 0.35
C PHE A 58 5.95 0.37 1.11
N LEU A 59 4.76 0.03 1.58
CA LEU A 59 3.87 0.99 2.25
C LEU A 59 4.40 1.39 3.62
N THR A 60 4.88 0.43 4.42
CA THR A 60 5.46 0.76 5.73
C THR A 60 6.66 1.69 5.55
N GLN A 61 7.56 1.39 4.61
CA GLN A 61 8.70 2.26 4.31
C GLN A 61 8.26 3.64 3.81
N TYR A 62 7.25 3.72 2.93
CA TYR A 62 6.78 4.99 2.38
C TYR A 62 6.25 5.94 3.46
N TRP A 63 5.54 5.40 4.46
CA TRP A 63 4.91 6.18 5.53
C TRP A 63 5.78 6.41 6.77
N GLY A 64 7.08 6.09 6.69
CA GLY A 64 8.06 6.39 7.74
C GLY A 64 8.48 5.19 8.60
N GLY A 65 8.01 3.99 8.29
CA GLY A 65 8.43 2.74 8.93
C GLY A 65 9.78 2.20 8.45
N PRO A 66 10.08 0.92 8.74
CA PRO A 66 11.37 0.29 8.43
C PRO A 66 11.75 0.31 6.95
N ARG A 67 13.06 0.34 6.65
CA ARG A 67 13.61 0.36 5.28
C ARG A 67 13.68 -1.03 4.61
N THR A 68 12.86 -1.96 5.06
CA THR A 68 12.89 -3.37 4.64
C THR A 68 12.69 -3.54 3.14
N TYR A 69 11.86 -2.72 2.50
CA TYR A 69 11.71 -2.77 1.04
C TYR A 69 13.04 -2.48 0.35
N GLN A 70 13.72 -1.40 0.74
CA GLN A 70 14.99 -1.03 0.13
C GLN A 70 16.09 -2.05 0.40
N GLU A 71 16.15 -2.59 1.61
CA GLU A 71 17.13 -3.63 1.98
C GLU A 71 16.94 -4.92 1.16
N ARG A 72 15.69 -5.32 0.91
CA ARG A 72 15.38 -6.57 0.20
C ARG A 72 15.26 -6.42 -1.32
N ARG A 73 14.87 -5.25 -1.81
CA ARG A 73 14.48 -5.01 -3.23
C ARG A 73 15.23 -3.85 -3.89
N GLY A 74 16.01 -3.08 -3.15
CA GLY A 74 16.68 -1.88 -3.66
C GLY A 74 15.70 -0.78 -4.08
N HIS A 75 16.10 0.03 -5.06
CA HIS A 75 15.28 1.15 -5.55
C HIS A 75 13.91 0.66 -6.07
N PRO A 76 12.78 1.33 -5.72
CA PRO A 76 11.42 0.87 -6.07
C PRO A 76 11.12 0.68 -7.55
N MET A 77 11.64 1.53 -8.44
CA MET A 77 11.49 1.40 -9.91
C MET A 77 10.10 0.91 -10.34
N LEU A 78 9.04 1.49 -9.75
CA LEU A 78 7.70 0.88 -9.74
C LEU A 78 7.19 0.59 -11.15
N ARG A 79 7.23 1.57 -12.06
CA ARG A 79 6.81 1.36 -13.46
C ARG A 79 7.56 0.21 -14.14
N ARG A 80 8.88 0.09 -13.94
CA ARG A 80 9.69 -1.00 -14.52
C ARG A 80 9.27 -2.36 -13.98
N ARG A 81 8.90 -2.46 -12.70
CA ARG A 81 8.44 -3.70 -12.07
C ARG A 81 7.00 -4.08 -12.46
N HIS A 82 6.20 -3.09 -12.85
CA HIS A 82 4.82 -3.31 -13.31
C HIS A 82 4.70 -3.48 -14.83
N PHE A 83 5.73 -3.11 -15.61
CA PHE A 83 5.77 -3.25 -17.07
C PHE A 83 5.50 -4.67 -17.62
N PRO A 84 5.89 -5.77 -16.94
CA PRO A 84 5.55 -7.11 -17.41
C PRO A 84 4.06 -7.46 -17.36
N PHE A 85 3.25 -6.68 -16.65
CA PHE A 85 1.81 -6.91 -16.52
C PHE A 85 1.04 -5.93 -17.40
N HIS A 86 -0.04 -6.41 -18.03
CA HIS A 86 -0.95 -5.57 -18.80
C HIS A 86 -1.88 -4.81 -17.85
N ILE A 87 -1.56 -3.55 -17.56
CA ILE A 87 -2.33 -2.72 -16.61
C ILE A 87 -3.04 -1.64 -17.41
N ASP A 88 -4.32 -1.86 -17.68
CA ASP A 88 -5.22 -0.87 -18.27
C ASP A 88 -5.99 -0.10 -17.17
N ASN A 89 -6.91 0.77 -17.59
CA ASN A 89 -7.76 1.50 -16.66
C ASN A 89 -8.64 0.57 -15.81
N ALA A 90 -9.15 -0.52 -16.38
CA ALA A 90 -10.02 -1.44 -15.65
C ALA A 90 -9.26 -2.14 -14.51
N ALA A 91 -8.03 -2.60 -14.77
CA ALA A 91 -7.16 -3.18 -13.76
C ALA A 91 -6.81 -2.17 -12.65
N ALA A 92 -6.51 -0.92 -13.00
CA ALA A 92 -6.18 0.11 -12.03
C ALA A 92 -7.38 0.48 -11.14
N GLU A 93 -8.57 0.67 -11.72
CA GLU A 93 -9.80 0.91 -10.97
C GLU A 93 -10.14 -0.27 -10.07
N ARG A 94 -10.05 -1.51 -10.59
CA ARG A 94 -10.31 -2.70 -9.79
C ARG A 94 -9.36 -2.83 -8.61
N TRP A 95 -8.08 -2.51 -8.81
CA TRP A 95 -7.09 -2.52 -7.73
C TRP A 95 -7.47 -1.52 -6.63
N LEU A 96 -7.91 -0.31 -7.03
CA LEU A 96 -8.35 0.73 -6.12
C LEU A 96 -9.64 0.36 -5.38
N GLU A 97 -10.60 -0.29 -6.04
CA GLU A 97 -11.82 -0.80 -5.40
C GLU A 97 -11.49 -1.78 -4.27
N LEU A 98 -10.65 -2.79 -4.54
CA LEU A 98 -10.28 -3.80 -3.55
C LEU A 98 -9.46 -3.20 -2.40
N MET A 99 -8.55 -2.27 -2.70
CA MET A 99 -7.77 -1.55 -1.69
C MET A 99 -8.65 -0.64 -0.82
N SER A 100 -9.63 0.03 -1.42
CA SER A 100 -10.61 0.85 -0.70
C SER A 100 -11.43 0.00 0.28
N ALA A 101 -11.89 -1.17 -0.17
CA ALA A 101 -12.61 -2.11 0.68
C ALA A 101 -11.75 -2.61 1.86
N ALA A 102 -10.47 -2.91 1.64
CA ALA A 102 -9.55 -3.29 2.70
C ALA A 102 -9.25 -2.14 3.69
N LEU A 103 -9.18 -0.90 3.21
CA LEU A 103 -9.00 0.28 4.05
C LEU A 103 -10.25 0.59 4.90
N ALA A 104 -11.44 0.32 4.36
CA ALA A 104 -12.72 0.49 5.07
C ALA A 104 -12.91 -0.53 6.20
N ASP A 105 -12.24 -1.68 6.16
CA ASP A 105 -12.27 -2.68 7.23
C ASP A 105 -11.52 -2.21 8.51
N ILE A 106 -10.76 -1.11 8.42
CA ILE A 106 -9.99 -0.55 9.55
C ILE A 106 -10.76 0.63 10.13
N ASP A 107 -11.02 0.55 11.43
CA ASP A 107 -11.80 1.53 12.20
C ASP A 107 -11.17 2.92 12.24
N ALA A 108 -12.02 3.91 12.53
CA ALA A 108 -11.62 5.32 12.60
C ALA A 108 -10.72 5.65 13.80
N ASP A 109 -10.73 4.83 14.84
CA ASP A 109 -9.85 5.00 16.01
C ASP A 109 -8.40 4.59 15.67
N THR A 110 -8.23 3.64 14.74
CA THR A 110 -6.92 3.22 14.23
C THR A 110 -6.43 4.09 13.07
N ILE A 111 -7.31 4.43 12.13
CA ILE A 111 -7.01 5.30 10.99
C ILE A 111 -8.09 6.38 10.93
N ASP A 112 -7.75 7.58 11.38
CA ASP A 112 -8.63 8.74 11.28
C ASP A 112 -8.85 9.17 9.82
N ASP A 113 -9.74 10.13 9.60
CA ASP A 113 -10.13 10.56 8.25
C ASP A 113 -8.98 11.25 7.49
N ASP A 114 -8.11 11.97 8.19
CA ASP A 114 -6.96 12.64 7.57
C ASP A 114 -5.91 11.63 7.12
N ALA A 115 -5.58 10.64 7.95
CA ALA A 115 -4.70 9.53 7.60
C ALA A 115 -5.29 8.69 6.47
N ARG A 116 -6.59 8.38 6.54
CA ARG A 116 -7.31 7.64 5.49
C ARG A 116 -7.25 8.37 4.15
N ALA A 117 -7.49 9.67 4.15
CA ALA A 117 -7.39 10.50 2.95
C ALA A 117 -5.95 10.56 2.41
N ALA A 118 -4.94 10.72 3.28
CA ALA A 118 -3.54 10.74 2.87
C ALA A 118 -3.11 9.42 2.22
N MET A 119 -3.47 8.29 2.85
CA MET A 119 -3.23 6.95 2.33
C MET A 119 -3.93 6.75 0.99
N TRP A 120 -5.23 7.04 0.90
CA TRP A 120 -6.01 6.90 -0.33
C TRP A 120 -5.46 7.74 -1.49
N ASN A 121 -5.16 9.01 -1.24
CA ASN A 121 -4.60 9.91 -2.25
C ASN A 121 -3.25 9.41 -2.78
N HIS A 122 -2.42 8.81 -1.92
CA HIS A 122 -1.18 8.17 -2.37
C HIS A 122 -1.47 6.96 -3.27
N MET A 123 -2.32 6.03 -2.81
CA MET A 123 -2.66 4.81 -3.55
C MET A 123 -3.21 5.13 -4.94
N GLN A 124 -4.15 6.07 -5.02
CA GLN A 124 -4.77 6.50 -6.27
C GLN A 124 -3.72 7.04 -7.26
N ARG A 125 -2.84 7.94 -6.80
CA ARG A 125 -1.75 8.46 -7.66
C ARG A 125 -0.83 7.35 -8.17
N VAL A 126 -0.47 6.40 -7.30
CA VAL A 126 0.45 5.31 -7.67
C VAL A 126 -0.22 4.34 -8.63
N ALA A 127 -1.47 3.94 -8.38
CA ALA A 127 -2.24 3.04 -9.24
C ALA A 127 -2.33 3.58 -10.68
N TYR A 128 -2.75 4.84 -10.86
CA TYR A 128 -2.83 5.45 -12.19
C TYR A 128 -1.46 5.62 -12.86
N MET A 129 -0.38 5.81 -12.11
CA MET A 129 0.97 5.86 -12.66
C MET A 129 1.41 4.50 -13.25
N MET A 130 0.85 3.39 -12.78
CA MET A 130 1.22 2.04 -13.23
C MET A 130 0.57 1.64 -14.55
N ILE A 131 -0.47 2.36 -15.00
CA ILE A 131 -1.14 2.09 -16.28
C ILE A 131 -0.12 2.12 -17.42
N ASN A 132 -0.14 1.07 -18.24
CA ASN A 132 0.81 0.84 -19.31
C ASN A 132 0.19 0.26 -20.59
N ALA A 133 -1.14 0.11 -20.61
CA ALA A 133 -1.94 -0.37 -21.73
C ALA A 133 -3.07 0.60 -22.07
#